data_AF-A0A6C0KQ00-F1
#
_entry.id   AF-A0A6C0KQ00-F1
#
_cell.length_a   1.000
_cell.length_b   1.000
_cell.length_c   1.000
_cell.angle_alpha   90.00
_cell.angle_beta   90.00
_cell.angle_gamma   90.00
#
_symmetry.space_group_name_H-M   'P 1'
#
loop_
_entity.id
_entity.type
_entity.pdbx_description
1 polymer ?
#
loop_
_entity_poly.entity_id
_entity_poly.type
_entity_poly.pdbx_seq_one_letter_code
_entity_poly.pdbx_strand_id
1 'polypeptide(L)'
;MFYFQSPSSNYFNKIWYKNTYELFDIDDNDLMSHYFNIGSKLNYNPSLYFNTVWYKNTYNIPDYINPLEHFCAQLAKKNNNLKPNEQCKFFITNGYWNSDCVYVNIKNDFIPLKKEKKRINLLLPALSFSAGPQTIYIFANLLYENNYNVRIISVYAPINNNFRETILDKVKFNNNIEIESLYSNDIKISYDDIFIASAWWTVFPLKFILGYLTNKKFFWFIQENELLLHCADETYAKAIECYNMNYYSFINTSILFDDLKKIIFLNLVIMTIF
;
A
#
# COMPACT_ATOMS: atom_id res chain seq x y z
N MET A 1 14.83 3.62 -2.32
CA MET A 1 13.97 2.47 -2.64
C MET A 1 13.12 2.85 -3.85
N PHE A 2 13.12 2.12 -4.97
CA PHE A 2 12.12 2.31 -6.03
C PHE A 2 11.71 0.95 -6.56
N TYR A 3 10.41 0.63 -6.48
CA TYR A 3 9.73 -0.34 -7.33
C TYR A 3 8.25 0.07 -7.39
N PHE A 4 7.77 0.53 -8.55
CA PHE A 4 6.33 0.77 -8.75
C PHE A 4 5.70 -0.31 -9.60
N GLN A 5 5.81 -1.54 -9.10
CA GLN A 5 4.98 -2.65 -9.51
C GLN A 5 3.61 -2.50 -8.84
N SER A 6 2.54 -2.98 -9.48
CA SER A 6 1.25 -3.05 -8.78
C SER A 6 1.38 -4.05 -7.63
N PRO A 7 0.91 -3.71 -6.42
CA PRO A 7 0.95 -4.63 -5.30
C PRO A 7 -0.17 -5.68 -5.41
N SER A 8 -1.20 -5.45 -6.24
CA SER A 8 -1.99 -6.49 -6.88
C SER A 8 -1.38 -6.89 -8.23
N SER A 9 -1.69 -8.08 -8.78
CA SER A 9 -1.22 -8.44 -10.13
C SER A 9 -1.98 -7.72 -11.26
N ASN A 10 -2.87 -6.77 -10.94
CA ASN A 10 -3.72 -6.07 -11.91
C ASN A 10 -3.14 -4.71 -12.28
N TYR A 11 -2.90 -4.48 -13.58
CA TYR A 11 -2.36 -3.23 -14.12
C TYR A 11 -3.42 -2.30 -14.72
N PHE A 12 -4.70 -2.69 -14.70
CA PHE A 12 -5.82 -1.80 -15.00
C PHE A 12 -6.64 -1.56 -13.75
N ASN A 13 -6.66 -0.31 -13.28
CA ASN A 13 -7.44 0.07 -12.12
C ASN A 13 -8.57 1.01 -12.57
N LYS A 14 -9.80 0.48 -12.63
CA LYS A 14 -10.97 1.21 -13.15
C LYS A 14 -11.30 2.47 -12.34
N ILE A 15 -11.17 2.41 -11.01
CA ILE A 15 -11.46 3.53 -10.11
C ILE A 15 -10.45 4.64 -10.38
N TRP A 16 -9.16 4.31 -10.42
CA TRP A 16 -8.09 5.26 -10.71
C TRP A 16 -8.25 5.87 -12.11
N TYR A 17 -8.48 5.02 -13.11
CA TYR A 17 -8.60 5.42 -14.51
C TYR A 17 -9.75 6.41 -14.71
N LYS A 18 -10.95 6.08 -14.19
CA LYS A 18 -12.13 6.95 -14.27
C LYS A 18 -11.90 8.31 -13.64
N ASN A 19 -11.30 8.35 -12.44
CA ASN A 19 -11.04 9.59 -11.72
C ASN A 19 -9.91 10.41 -12.34
N THR A 20 -8.89 9.76 -12.88
CA THR A 20 -7.72 10.44 -13.45
C THR A 20 -8.08 11.18 -14.74
N TYR A 21 -8.91 10.56 -15.57
CA TYR A 21 -9.34 11.10 -16.87
C TYR A 21 -10.74 11.71 -16.85
N GLU A 22 -11.33 11.87 -15.65
CA GLU A 22 -12.66 12.46 -15.42
C GLU A 22 -13.78 11.84 -16.30
N LEU A 23 -13.71 10.52 -16.52
CA LEU A 23 -14.63 9.76 -17.38
C LEU A 23 -15.92 9.38 -16.65
N PHE A 24 -16.53 10.33 -15.96
CA PHE A 24 -17.68 10.05 -15.08
C PHE A 24 -18.94 9.62 -15.83
N ASP A 25 -19.05 9.99 -17.11
CA ASP A 25 -20.16 9.62 -18.00
C ASP A 25 -20.05 8.20 -18.58
N ILE A 26 -18.92 7.50 -18.34
CA ILE A 26 -18.70 6.14 -18.81
C ILE A 26 -19.03 5.15 -17.68
N ASP A 27 -19.80 4.10 -18.00
CA ASP A 27 -20.10 3.02 -17.05
C ASP A 27 -18.81 2.29 -16.63
N ASP A 28 -18.76 1.85 -15.37
CA ASP A 28 -17.59 1.17 -14.82
C ASP A 28 -17.21 -0.11 -15.58
N ASN A 29 -18.18 -0.79 -16.19
CA ASN A 29 -17.95 -2.00 -16.99
C ASN A 29 -17.35 -1.68 -18.37
N ASP A 30 -17.52 -0.46 -18.87
CA ASP A 30 -17.05 -0.03 -20.19
C ASP A 30 -15.66 0.62 -20.15
N LEU A 31 -15.13 0.94 -18.95
CA LEU A 31 -13.85 1.63 -18.80
C LEU A 31 -12.67 0.86 -19.42
N MET A 32 -12.66 -0.47 -19.30
CA MET A 32 -11.62 -1.31 -19.92
C MET A 32 -11.69 -1.19 -21.45
N SER A 33 -12.89 -1.37 -22.02
CA SER A 33 -13.13 -1.20 -23.45
C SER A 33 -12.76 0.20 -23.94
N HIS A 34 -13.07 1.24 -23.15
CA HIS A 34 -12.67 2.61 -23.43
C HIS A 34 -11.14 2.76 -23.47
N TYR A 35 -10.41 2.22 -22.50
CA TYR A 35 -8.95 2.22 -22.52
C TYR A 35 -8.38 1.50 -23.76
N PHE A 36 -8.92 0.33 -24.08
CA PHE A 36 -8.46 -0.46 -25.22
C PHE A 36 -8.65 0.28 -26.55
N ASN A 37 -9.83 0.86 -26.77
CA ASN A 37 -10.20 1.44 -28.05
C ASN A 37 -9.73 2.89 -28.23
N ILE A 38 -9.63 3.64 -27.14
CA ILE A 38 -9.40 5.10 -27.14
C ILE A 38 -8.21 5.46 -26.26
N GLY A 39 -8.24 5.11 -24.97
CA GLY A 39 -7.27 5.59 -23.98
C GLY A 39 -5.81 5.29 -24.33
N SER A 40 -5.51 4.07 -24.76
CA SER A 40 -4.16 3.66 -25.14
C SER A 40 -3.59 4.42 -26.35
N LYS A 41 -4.45 4.83 -27.29
CA LYS A 41 -4.08 5.67 -28.44
C LYS A 41 -3.82 7.11 -28.03
N LEU A 42 -4.55 7.59 -27.02
CA LEU A 42 -4.32 8.88 -26.36
C LEU A 42 -3.16 8.83 -25.35
N ASN A 43 -2.44 7.71 -25.28
CA ASN A 43 -1.34 7.47 -24.34
C ASN A 43 -1.74 7.60 -22.86
N TYR A 44 -3.01 7.33 -22.53
CA TYR A 44 -3.46 7.26 -21.15
C TYR A 44 -2.79 6.06 -20.46
N ASN A 45 -2.50 6.21 -19.18
CA ASN A 45 -2.07 5.13 -18.31
C ASN A 45 -3.30 4.36 -17.83
N PRO A 46 -3.28 3.02 -17.75
CA PRO A 46 -4.40 2.23 -17.24
C PRO A 46 -4.45 2.17 -15.70
N SER A 47 -3.35 2.51 -15.03
CA SER A 47 -3.21 2.59 -13.57
C SER A 47 -1.99 3.42 -13.21
N LEU A 48 -1.74 3.64 -11.93
CA LEU A 48 -0.49 4.25 -11.43
C LEU A 48 0.75 3.42 -11.77
N TYR A 49 0.59 2.09 -11.86
CA TYR A 49 1.70 1.16 -11.97
C TYR A 49 2.10 0.86 -13.43
N PHE A 50 1.47 1.51 -14.41
CA PHE A 50 1.75 1.31 -15.81
C PHE A 50 1.95 2.64 -16.53
N ASN A 51 3.11 2.83 -17.16
CA ASN A 51 3.42 4.02 -17.94
C ASN A 51 3.34 3.70 -19.43
N THR A 52 2.23 4.09 -20.06
CA THR A 52 1.92 3.77 -21.46
C THR A 52 2.95 4.34 -22.43
N VAL A 53 3.32 5.60 -22.27
CA VAL A 53 4.29 6.27 -23.15
C VAL A 53 5.66 5.60 -23.04
N TRP A 54 6.14 5.42 -21.81
CA TRP A 54 7.43 4.81 -21.58
C TRP A 54 7.47 3.36 -22.10
N TYR A 55 6.41 2.58 -21.86
CA TYR A 55 6.33 1.19 -22.27
C TYR A 55 6.39 1.04 -23.79
N LYS A 56 5.58 1.84 -24.53
CA LYS A 56 5.60 1.85 -26.00
C LYS A 56 6.99 2.16 -26.54
N ASN A 57 7.62 3.21 -26.02
CA ASN A 57 8.95 3.63 -26.48
C ASN A 57 10.03 2.60 -26.14
N THR A 58 9.99 2.01 -24.94
CA THR A 58 11.02 1.07 -24.47
C THR A 58 10.98 -0.24 -25.23
N TYR A 59 9.79 -0.72 -25.56
CA TYR A 59 9.60 -2.02 -26.23
C TYR A 59 9.22 -1.90 -27.71
N ASN A 60 9.33 -0.70 -28.29
CA ASN A 60 8.98 -0.38 -29.68
C ASN A 60 7.59 -0.93 -30.09
N ILE A 61 6.60 -0.70 -29.24
CA ILE A 61 5.22 -1.17 -29.48
C ILE A 61 4.55 -0.28 -30.54
N PRO A 62 4.11 -0.82 -31.68
CA PRO A 62 3.38 -0.05 -32.68
C PRO A 62 2.06 0.53 -32.15
N ASP A 63 1.63 1.68 -32.66
CA ASP A 63 0.43 2.38 -32.16
C ASP A 63 -0.90 1.62 -32.35
N TYR A 64 -0.93 0.64 -33.24
CA TYR A 64 -2.09 -0.24 -33.41
C TYR A 64 -2.14 -1.40 -32.41
N ILE A 65 -1.09 -1.61 -31.61
CA ILE A 65 -1.03 -2.62 -30.56
C ILE A 65 -1.32 -1.94 -29.21
N ASN A 66 -2.27 -2.47 -28.45
CA ASN A 66 -2.50 -1.99 -27.10
C ASN A 66 -1.32 -2.40 -26.18
N PRO A 67 -0.66 -1.44 -25.50
CA PRO A 67 0.54 -1.74 -24.72
C PRO A 67 0.25 -2.56 -23.47
N LEU A 68 -0.90 -2.36 -22.81
CA LEU A 68 -1.29 -3.16 -21.66
C LEU A 68 -1.61 -4.59 -22.08
N GLU A 69 -2.35 -4.77 -23.18
CA GLU A 69 -2.64 -6.08 -23.74
C GLU A 69 -1.36 -6.83 -24.10
N HIS A 70 -0.43 -6.16 -24.79
CA HIS A 70 0.87 -6.71 -25.10
C HIS A 70 1.59 -7.15 -23.82
N PHE A 71 1.63 -6.28 -22.82
CA PHE A 71 2.26 -6.58 -21.54
C PHE A 71 1.65 -7.82 -20.87
N CYS A 72 0.33 -7.87 -20.71
CA CYS A 72 -0.38 -9.00 -20.13
C CYS A 72 -0.17 -10.30 -20.93
N ALA A 73 -0.14 -10.23 -22.26
CA ALA A 73 0.13 -11.37 -23.12
C ALA A 73 1.55 -11.93 -22.95
N GLN A 74 2.55 -11.06 -22.74
CA GLN A 74 3.92 -11.50 -22.45
C GLN A 74 4.01 -12.16 -21.07
N LEU A 75 3.33 -11.62 -20.05
CA LEU A 75 3.25 -12.24 -18.73
C LEU A 75 2.61 -13.63 -18.79
N ALA A 76 1.52 -13.79 -19.55
CA ALA A 76 0.85 -15.08 -19.73
C ALA A 76 1.77 -16.12 -20.41
N LYS A 77 2.66 -15.67 -21.30
CA LYS A 77 3.70 -16.50 -21.94
C LYS A 77 4.92 -16.76 -21.03
N LYS A 78 4.88 -16.29 -19.77
CA LYS A 78 6.01 -16.32 -18.82
C LYS A 78 7.25 -15.57 -19.34
N ASN A 79 7.06 -14.66 -20.28
CA ASN A 79 8.11 -13.73 -20.71
C ASN A 79 8.13 -12.54 -19.74
N ASN A 80 8.94 -12.69 -18.70
CA ASN A 80 8.93 -11.76 -17.57
C ASN A 80 9.91 -10.60 -17.76
N ASN A 81 10.63 -10.55 -18.89
CA ASN A 81 11.66 -9.54 -19.16
C ASN A 81 11.09 -8.13 -19.47
N LEU A 82 9.80 -7.92 -19.23
CA LEU A 82 9.12 -6.66 -19.45
C LEU A 82 8.77 -6.00 -18.11
N LYS A 83 8.95 -4.69 -18.08
CA LYS A 83 8.60 -3.81 -16.97
C LYS A 83 7.41 -2.97 -17.40
N PRO A 84 6.50 -2.62 -16.48
CA PRO A 84 5.30 -1.85 -16.81
C PRO A 84 5.57 -0.33 -16.76
N ASN A 85 6.68 0.10 -16.17
CA ASN A 85 7.12 1.49 -16.08
C ASN A 85 8.63 1.56 -15.80
N GLU A 86 9.17 2.78 -15.92
CA GLU A 86 10.59 3.09 -15.78
C GLU A 86 11.15 2.91 -14.37
N GLN A 87 10.28 2.98 -13.35
CA GLN A 87 10.67 2.93 -11.94
C GLN A 87 10.64 1.50 -11.38
N CYS A 88 10.02 0.57 -12.11
CA CYS A 88 10.01 -0.84 -11.79
C CYS A 88 11.41 -1.43 -12.09
N LYS A 89 12.21 -1.75 -11.05
CA LYS A 89 13.54 -2.34 -11.30
C LYS A 89 13.52 -3.85 -11.49
N PHE A 90 12.47 -4.54 -11.03
CA PHE A 90 12.32 -5.99 -11.17
C PHE A 90 11.41 -6.37 -12.35
N PHE A 91 11.56 -7.61 -12.77
CA PHE A 91 10.73 -8.27 -13.76
C PHE A 91 9.53 -8.93 -13.07
N ILE A 92 8.40 -8.97 -13.78
CA ILE A 92 7.13 -9.44 -13.24
C ILE A 92 7.04 -10.94 -13.53
N THR A 93 7.35 -11.83 -12.58
CA THR A 93 7.17 -13.28 -12.80
C THR A 93 5.84 -13.79 -12.26
N ASN A 94 5.10 -14.59 -13.04
CA ASN A 94 4.00 -15.38 -12.49
C ASN A 94 4.58 -16.72 -12.02
N GLY A 95 4.84 -16.84 -10.73
CA GLY A 95 5.35 -18.08 -10.14
C GLY A 95 4.98 -18.18 -8.67
N TYR A 96 4.21 -19.19 -8.32
CA TYR A 96 4.13 -19.72 -6.96
C TYR A 96 5.56 -19.90 -6.43
N TRP A 97 5.90 -19.19 -5.36
CA TRP A 97 7.01 -19.51 -4.46
C TRP A 97 8.37 -19.81 -5.11
N ASN A 98 8.75 -19.09 -6.18
CA ASN A 98 10.16 -18.97 -6.53
C ASN A 98 10.67 -17.64 -5.98
N SER A 99 11.66 -17.75 -5.10
CA SER A 99 12.39 -16.72 -4.32
C SER A 99 12.87 -15.47 -5.07
N ASP A 100 12.65 -15.39 -6.37
CA ASP A 100 13.26 -14.39 -7.24
C ASP A 100 12.27 -13.34 -7.72
N CYS A 101 10.99 -13.42 -7.31
CA CYS A 101 10.00 -12.37 -7.55
C CYS A 101 9.16 -12.05 -6.33
N VAL A 102 9.36 -10.80 -5.90
CA VAL A 102 8.79 -10.24 -4.69
C VAL A 102 7.46 -9.56 -5.02
N TYR A 103 6.40 -10.34 -5.26
CA TYR A 103 5.07 -9.75 -5.18
C TYR A 103 4.68 -9.62 -3.72
N VAL A 104 4.14 -8.46 -3.37
CA VAL A 104 3.29 -8.39 -2.19
C VAL A 104 2.03 -9.14 -2.52
N ASN A 105 1.71 -10.18 -1.75
CA ASN A 105 0.41 -10.83 -1.86
C ASN A 105 -0.61 -10.01 -1.05
N ILE A 106 -0.94 -8.80 -1.53
CA ILE A 106 -2.14 -8.09 -1.09
C ILE A 106 -3.20 -8.23 -2.17
N LYS A 107 -4.43 -8.48 -1.72
CA LYS A 107 -5.54 -8.80 -2.62
C LYS A 107 -6.04 -7.58 -3.40
N ASN A 108 -5.88 -6.37 -2.84
CA ASN A 108 -6.38 -5.13 -3.42
C ASN A 108 -5.38 -3.98 -3.20
N ASP A 109 -5.63 -2.86 -3.88
CA ASP A 109 -4.70 -1.74 -3.95
C ASP A 109 -5.14 -0.53 -3.13
N PHE A 110 -4.15 0.29 -2.76
CA PHE A 110 -4.38 1.67 -2.37
C PHE A 110 -4.48 2.54 -3.62
N ILE A 111 -5.57 3.29 -3.75
CA ILE A 111 -5.90 4.09 -4.92
C ILE A 111 -5.87 5.57 -4.56
N PRO A 112 -4.75 6.29 -4.79
CA PRO A 112 -4.72 7.73 -4.59
C PRO A 112 -5.54 8.46 -5.65
N LEU A 113 -6.41 9.33 -5.18
CA LEU A 113 -7.34 10.11 -5.99
C LEU A 113 -7.20 11.61 -5.67
N LYS A 114 -7.36 12.46 -6.69
CA LYS A 114 -7.24 13.93 -6.55
C LYS A 114 -8.32 14.54 -5.66
N LYS A 115 -9.54 14.00 -5.71
CA LYS A 115 -10.74 14.51 -5.03
C LYS A 115 -11.17 13.57 -3.89
N GLU A 116 -10.22 13.05 -3.12
CA GLU A 116 -10.49 12.17 -1.98
C GLU A 116 -10.19 12.87 -0.66
N LYS A 117 -11.04 12.61 0.35
CA LYS A 117 -10.94 13.19 1.69
C LYS A 117 -9.61 12.80 2.35
N LYS A 118 -8.88 13.80 2.85
CA LYS A 118 -7.64 13.59 3.60
C LYS A 118 -7.92 12.92 4.96
N ARG A 119 -7.13 11.88 5.28
CA ARG A 119 -7.23 11.09 6.51
C ARG A 119 -5.86 10.78 7.11
N ILE A 120 -5.88 10.42 8.39
CA ILE A 120 -4.82 9.66 9.05
C ILE A 120 -5.25 8.19 9.03
N ASN A 121 -4.50 7.37 8.30
CA ASN A 121 -4.77 5.95 8.09
C ASN A 121 -3.88 5.11 9.02
N LEU A 122 -4.47 4.43 9.99
CA LEU A 122 -3.78 3.51 10.88
C LEU A 122 -3.89 2.08 10.34
N LEU A 123 -2.75 1.47 10.02
CA LEU A 123 -2.67 0.14 9.43
C LEU A 123 -2.45 -0.91 10.51
N LEU A 124 -3.29 -1.94 10.50
CA LEU A 124 -3.18 -3.12 11.33
C LEU A 124 -3.07 -4.37 10.45
N PRO A 125 -2.31 -5.41 10.86
CA PRO A 125 -2.30 -6.69 10.16
C PRO A 125 -3.71 -7.27 9.99
N ALA A 126 -4.43 -7.29 11.11
CA ALA A 126 -5.80 -7.74 11.25
C ALA A 126 -6.42 -7.01 12.44
N LEU A 127 -7.74 -6.86 12.41
CA LEU A 127 -8.49 -6.33 13.54
C LEU A 127 -8.57 -7.41 14.63
N SER A 128 -7.88 -7.21 15.75
CA SER A 128 -7.91 -8.10 16.92
C SER A 128 -7.87 -7.31 18.22
N PHE A 129 -7.94 -7.98 19.36
CA PHE A 129 -7.91 -7.36 20.69
C PHE A 129 -6.65 -7.72 21.48
N SER A 130 -5.53 -8.04 20.82
CA SER A 130 -4.24 -8.13 21.51
C SER A 130 -3.74 -6.73 21.90
N ALA A 131 -2.71 -6.68 22.75
CA ALA A 131 -2.18 -5.41 23.29
C ALA A 131 -1.77 -4.42 22.19
N GLY A 132 -1.19 -4.92 21.10
CA GLY A 132 -0.73 -4.09 20.00
C GLY A 132 -1.85 -3.32 19.29
N PRO A 133 -2.84 -4.01 18.71
CA PRO A 133 -4.02 -3.39 18.12
C PRO A 133 -4.83 -2.52 19.08
N GLN A 134 -4.94 -2.89 20.36
CA GLN A 134 -5.62 -2.05 21.35
C GLN A 134 -4.97 -0.66 21.47
N THR A 135 -3.63 -0.60 21.47
CA THR A 135 -2.89 0.67 21.49
C THR A 135 -3.24 1.55 20.28
N ILE A 136 -3.36 0.94 19.10
CA ILE A 136 -3.75 1.64 17.87
C ILE A 136 -5.19 2.15 17.95
N TYR A 137 -6.12 1.40 18.55
CA TYR A 137 -7.50 1.87 18.74
C TYR A 137 -7.59 3.07 19.68
N ILE A 138 -6.84 3.04 20.79
CA ILE A 138 -6.76 4.17 21.74
C ILE A 138 -6.17 5.39 21.03
N PHE A 139 -5.08 5.21 20.27
CA PHE A 139 -4.46 6.31 19.54
C PHE A 139 -5.37 6.88 18.45
N ALA A 140 -6.12 6.02 17.75
CA ALA A 140 -7.12 6.45 16.77
C ALA A 140 -8.22 7.31 17.41
N ASN A 141 -8.72 6.93 18.60
CA ASN A 141 -9.66 7.76 19.37
C ASN A 141 -9.07 9.12 19.72
N LEU A 142 -7.84 9.16 20.24
CA LEU A 142 -7.17 10.42 20.59
C LEU A 142 -7.01 11.34 19.37
N LEU A 143 -6.63 10.81 18.22
CA LEU A 143 -6.56 11.58 16.98
C LEU A 143 -7.94 12.11 16.58
N TYR A 144 -8.98 11.27 16.69
CA TYR A 144 -10.34 11.69 16.35
C TYR A 144 -10.85 12.80 17.29
N GLU A 145 -10.62 12.68 18.60
CA GLU A 145 -10.96 13.70 19.60
C GLU A 145 -10.25 15.04 19.36
N ASN A 146 -9.10 15.00 18.67
CA ASN A 146 -8.36 16.18 18.21
C ASN A 146 -8.77 16.65 16.80
N ASN A 147 -9.97 16.30 16.35
CA ASN A 147 -10.58 16.73 15.08
C ASN A 147 -9.86 16.26 13.81
N TYR A 148 -9.09 15.17 13.87
CA TYR A 148 -8.57 14.53 12.67
C TYR A 148 -9.58 13.57 12.05
N ASN A 149 -9.59 13.47 10.72
CA ASN A 149 -10.27 12.38 10.02
C ASN A 149 -9.44 11.11 10.16
N VAL A 150 -9.99 10.10 10.82
CA VAL A 150 -9.25 8.87 11.15
C VAL A 150 -9.87 7.66 10.48
N ARG A 151 -9.03 6.80 9.92
CA ARG A 151 -9.43 5.50 9.36
C ARG A 151 -8.49 4.41 9.84
N ILE A 152 -9.05 3.28 10.27
CA ILE A 152 -8.30 2.06 10.58
C ILE A 152 -8.44 1.11 9.41
N ILE A 153 -7.32 0.54 8.97
CA ILE A 153 -7.25 -0.33 7.81
C ILE A 153 -6.66 -1.68 8.22
N SER A 154 -7.46 -2.73 8.05
CA SER A 154 -6.98 -4.11 8.14
C SER A 154 -6.30 -4.51 6.83
N VAL A 155 -5.01 -4.80 6.87
CA VAL A 155 -4.22 -5.01 5.66
C VAL A 155 -4.38 -6.44 5.11
N TYR A 156 -4.37 -7.45 5.99
CA TYR A 156 -4.28 -8.86 5.60
C TYR A 156 -5.46 -9.72 6.04
N ALA A 157 -6.48 -9.12 6.66
CA ALA A 157 -7.68 -9.84 7.09
C ALA A 157 -8.96 -9.09 6.74
N PRO A 158 -10.07 -9.80 6.46
CA PRO A 158 -11.38 -9.19 6.34
C PRO A 158 -11.84 -8.62 7.70
N ILE A 159 -12.80 -7.69 7.65
CA ILE A 159 -13.46 -7.20 8.87
C ILE A 159 -14.47 -8.26 9.32
N ASN A 160 -14.41 -8.66 10.59
CA ASN A 160 -15.46 -9.49 11.18
C ASN A 160 -16.71 -8.62 11.45
N ASN A 161 -17.89 -9.12 11.07
CA ASN A 161 -19.16 -8.40 11.22
C ASN A 161 -19.39 -7.87 12.64
N ASN A 162 -18.98 -8.63 13.66
CA ASN A 162 -19.20 -8.28 15.07
C ASN A 162 -18.06 -7.45 15.69
N PHE A 163 -17.04 -7.09 14.90
CA PHE A 163 -15.87 -6.37 15.43
C PHE A 163 -16.25 -5.02 16.03
N ARG A 164 -17.15 -4.28 15.36
CA ARG A 164 -17.60 -2.96 15.81
C ARG A 164 -18.32 -3.01 17.15
N GLU A 165 -19.21 -3.97 17.35
CA GLU A 165 -19.88 -4.17 18.64
C GLU A 165 -18.84 -4.49 19.72
N THR A 166 -17.91 -5.40 19.41
CA THR A 166 -16.90 -5.86 20.39
C THR A 166 -15.92 -4.76 20.80
N ILE A 167 -15.54 -3.85 19.89
CA ILE A 167 -14.59 -2.78 20.19
C ILE A 167 -15.20 -1.63 20.99
N LEU A 168 -16.49 -1.33 20.77
CA LEU A 168 -17.22 -0.33 21.52
C LEU A 168 -17.25 -0.67 23.01
N ASP A 169 -17.54 -1.94 23.32
CA ASP A 169 -17.62 -2.43 24.69
C ASP A 169 -16.27 -2.39 25.42
N LYS A 170 -15.16 -2.49 24.69
CA LYS A 170 -13.82 -2.67 25.27
C LYS A 170 -13.01 -1.37 25.39
N VAL A 171 -13.13 -0.44 24.44
CA VAL A 171 -12.14 0.67 24.30
C VAL A 171 -12.80 2.06 24.22
N LYS A 172 -14.11 2.20 24.51
CA LYS A 172 -14.85 3.47 24.27
C LYS A 172 -14.56 4.03 22.87
N PHE A 173 -14.62 3.16 21.88
CA PHE A 173 -14.23 3.48 20.51
C PHE A 173 -15.22 4.44 19.85
N ASN A 174 -14.74 5.45 19.14
CA ASN A 174 -15.61 6.39 18.46
C ASN A 174 -16.19 5.77 17.18
N ASN A 175 -17.52 5.67 17.11
CA ASN A 175 -18.23 5.06 15.98
C ASN A 175 -18.03 5.76 14.63
N ASN A 176 -17.56 7.00 14.64
CA ASN A 176 -17.32 7.77 13.43
C ASN A 176 -15.92 7.52 12.83
N ILE A 177 -15.05 6.76 13.52
CA ILE A 177 -13.78 6.34 12.95
C ILE A 177 -14.06 5.32 11.83
N GLU A 178 -13.56 5.60 10.64
CA GLU A 178 -13.75 4.76 9.47
C GLU A 178 -12.96 3.44 9.67
N ILE A 179 -13.54 2.31 9.27
CA ILE A 179 -12.87 1.00 9.33
C ILE A 179 -13.01 0.34 7.97
N GLU A 180 -11.89 0.00 7.35
CA GLU A 180 -11.81 -0.65 6.04
C GLU A 180 -10.85 -1.84 6.06
N SER A 181 -10.92 -2.67 5.02
CA SER A 181 -9.99 -3.79 4.84
C SER A 181 -9.46 -3.79 3.42
N LEU A 182 -8.13 -3.65 3.31
CA LEU A 182 -7.39 -3.77 2.06
C LEU A 182 -7.40 -5.21 1.56
N TYR A 183 -7.62 -6.17 2.46
CA TYR A 183 -7.82 -7.56 2.09
C TYR A 183 -9.13 -7.76 1.30
N SER A 184 -10.17 -7.01 1.64
CA SER A 184 -11.49 -7.20 1.03
C SER A 184 -11.74 -6.29 -0.17
N ASN A 185 -11.24 -5.05 -0.16
CA ASN A 185 -11.55 -4.05 -1.19
C ASN A 185 -10.33 -3.18 -1.52
N ASP A 186 -10.36 -2.58 -2.71
CA ASP A 186 -9.51 -1.43 -3.01
C ASP A 186 -9.83 -0.28 -2.06
N ILE A 187 -8.79 0.40 -1.55
CA ILE A 187 -8.95 1.53 -0.63
C ILE A 187 -8.63 2.83 -1.33
N LYS A 188 -9.62 3.71 -1.42
CA LYS A 188 -9.43 5.07 -1.93
C LYS A 188 -8.69 5.90 -0.87
N ILE A 189 -7.63 6.57 -1.31
CA ILE A 189 -6.80 7.43 -0.45
C ILE A 189 -6.64 8.81 -1.09
N SER A 190 -6.37 9.82 -0.27
CA SER A 190 -5.92 11.11 -0.77
C SER A 190 -4.43 11.08 -1.06
N TYR A 191 -3.96 11.91 -1.99
CA TYR A 191 -2.53 12.15 -2.18
C TYR A 191 -1.87 12.76 -0.92
N ASP A 192 -2.66 13.42 -0.06
CA ASP A 192 -2.21 14.06 1.17
C ASP A 192 -2.45 13.21 2.43
N ASP A 193 -2.84 11.94 2.27
CA ASP A 193 -3.06 11.03 3.38
C ASP A 193 -1.76 10.78 4.17
N ILE A 194 -1.91 10.63 5.48
CA ILE A 194 -0.83 10.25 6.38
C ILE A 194 -1.06 8.79 6.79
N PHE A 195 0.00 8.00 6.82
CA PHE A 195 -0.05 6.59 7.23
C PHE A 195 0.66 6.37 8.56
N ILE A 196 0.07 5.52 9.39
CA ILE A 196 0.63 5.04 10.64
C ILE A 196 0.60 3.51 10.60
N ALA A 197 1.76 2.87 10.59
CA ALA A 197 1.89 1.41 10.56
C ALA A 197 2.11 0.86 11.97
N SER A 198 1.71 -0.40 12.21
CA SER A 198 1.86 -1.07 13.51
C SER A 198 2.79 -2.29 13.50
N ALA A 199 3.22 -2.72 12.30
CA ALA A 199 4.12 -3.86 12.10
C ALA A 199 4.88 -3.72 10.78
N TRP A 200 6.06 -4.33 10.63
CA TRP A 200 6.88 -4.20 9.42
C TRP A 200 6.12 -4.68 8.18
N TRP A 201 5.27 -5.71 8.30
CA TRP A 201 4.48 -6.20 7.17
C TRP A 201 3.31 -5.27 6.84
N THR A 202 2.89 -4.35 7.73
CA THR A 202 1.98 -3.25 7.38
C THR A 202 2.70 -2.04 6.78
N VAL A 203 4.01 -1.89 7.05
CA VAL A 203 4.87 -0.92 6.36
C VAL A 203 5.14 -1.34 4.92
N PHE A 204 5.33 -2.64 4.67
CA PHE A 204 5.77 -3.14 3.39
C PHE A 204 4.87 -2.71 2.21
N PRO A 205 3.52 -2.73 2.30
CA PRO A 205 2.63 -2.18 1.27
C PRO A 205 2.81 -0.69 0.98
N LEU A 206 3.25 0.11 1.95
CA LEU A 206 3.44 1.56 1.76
C LEU A 206 4.56 1.86 0.75
N LYS A 207 5.55 0.98 0.64
CA LYS A 207 6.63 1.07 -0.36
C LYS A 207 6.10 1.32 -1.78
N PHE A 208 4.96 0.73 -2.13
CA PHE A 208 4.38 0.78 -3.47
C PHE A 208 3.59 2.05 -3.73
N ILE A 209 3.20 2.80 -2.69
CA ILE A 209 2.36 3.99 -2.85
C ILE A 209 3.02 5.29 -2.39
N LEU A 210 4.03 5.24 -1.52
CA LEU A 210 4.65 6.44 -0.95
C LEU A 210 5.27 7.36 -2.01
N GLY A 211 5.69 6.84 -3.16
CA GLY A 211 6.21 7.68 -4.25
C GLY A 211 5.17 8.58 -4.90
N TYR A 212 3.89 8.22 -4.80
CA TYR A 212 2.77 8.99 -5.34
C TYR A 212 2.23 10.01 -4.35
N LEU A 213 2.35 9.78 -3.04
CA LEU A 213 1.86 10.68 -2.02
C LEU A 213 2.67 11.98 -1.97
N THR A 214 2.00 13.07 -1.57
CA THR A 214 2.62 14.36 -1.28
C THR A 214 3.65 14.21 -0.15
N ASN A 215 3.30 13.50 0.92
CA ASN A 215 4.21 13.17 2.00
C ASN A 215 4.75 11.73 1.83
N LYS A 216 6.06 11.61 1.60
CA LYS A 216 6.74 10.33 1.38
C LYS A 216 7.18 9.65 2.69
N LYS A 217 6.96 10.29 3.84
CA LYS A 217 7.20 9.73 5.16
C LYS A 217 5.89 9.24 5.78
N PHE A 218 6.00 8.21 6.62
CA PHE A 218 4.91 7.66 7.40
C PHE A 218 5.34 7.57 8.88
N PHE A 219 4.40 7.24 9.76
CA PHE A 219 4.69 6.95 11.17
C PHE A 219 4.65 5.44 11.41
N TRP A 220 5.48 4.94 12.32
CA TRP A 220 5.52 3.51 12.66
C TRP A 220 5.52 3.34 14.18
N PHE A 221 4.50 2.66 14.70
CA PHE A 221 4.49 2.12 16.05
C PHE A 221 5.29 0.82 16.09
N ILE A 222 6.48 0.86 16.66
CA ILE A 222 7.37 -0.29 16.81
C ILE A 222 7.23 -0.79 18.25
N GLN A 223 6.60 -1.95 18.40
CA GLN A 223 6.23 -2.51 19.71
C GLN A 223 7.30 -3.45 20.26
N GLU A 224 8.01 -4.13 19.37
CA GLU A 224 9.05 -5.12 19.64
C GLU A 224 10.07 -5.15 18.51
N ASN A 225 11.19 -5.84 18.72
CA ASN A 225 12.18 -6.05 17.67
C ASN A 225 11.70 -7.17 16.73
N GLU A 226 10.84 -6.79 15.78
CA GLU A 226 10.19 -7.74 14.87
C GLU A 226 11.17 -8.48 13.95
N LEU A 227 12.43 -8.05 13.85
CA LEU A 227 13.47 -8.76 13.10
C LEU A 227 13.79 -10.13 13.72
N LEU A 228 13.70 -10.24 15.05
CA LEU A 228 14.00 -11.47 15.78
C LEU A 228 12.90 -12.53 15.65
N LEU A 229 11.75 -12.16 15.06
CA LEU A 229 10.64 -13.07 14.81
C LEU A 229 10.84 -13.94 13.56
N HIS A 230 11.90 -13.67 12.76
CA HIS A 230 12.12 -14.31 11.47
C HIS A 230 13.50 -14.96 11.41
N CYS A 231 13.59 -16.12 10.75
CA CYS A 231 14.86 -16.72 10.37
C CYS A 231 15.59 -15.81 9.37
N ALA A 232 16.89 -16.02 9.17
CA ALA A 232 17.69 -15.29 8.17
C ALA A 232 17.30 -15.69 6.73
N ASP A 233 16.09 -15.32 6.33
CA ASP A 233 15.44 -15.63 5.07
C ASP A 233 14.91 -14.35 4.38
N GLU A 234 14.13 -14.53 3.32
CA GLU A 234 13.53 -13.43 2.58
C GLU A 234 12.61 -12.55 3.45
N THR A 235 11.95 -13.12 4.45
CA THR A 235 11.06 -12.40 5.37
C THR A 235 11.87 -11.44 6.24
N TYR A 236 13.00 -11.90 6.77
CA TYR A 236 13.95 -11.04 7.48
C TYR A 236 14.49 -9.93 6.58
N ALA A 237 14.86 -10.24 5.33
CA ALA A 237 15.34 -9.24 4.38
C ALA A 237 14.28 -8.16 4.09
N LYS A 238 13.00 -8.54 3.93
CA LYS A 238 11.87 -7.61 3.78
C LYS A 238 11.66 -6.74 5.00
N ALA A 239 11.75 -7.32 6.19
CA ALA A 239 11.64 -6.57 7.44
C ALA A 239 12.76 -5.53 7.55
N ILE A 240 14.02 -5.91 7.31
CA ILE A 240 15.16 -4.98 7.24
C ILE A 240 14.93 -3.88 6.21
N GLU A 241 14.36 -4.21 5.05
CA GLU A 241 14.00 -3.22 4.04
C GLU A 241 13.03 -2.16 4.61
N CYS A 242 11.99 -2.58 5.33
CA CYS A 242 11.04 -1.69 6.00
C CYS A 242 11.73 -0.79 7.04
N TYR A 243 12.63 -1.36 7.86
CA TYR A 243 13.44 -0.60 8.81
C TYR A 243 14.38 0.40 8.13
N ASN A 244 14.74 0.23 6.87
CA ASN A 244 15.53 1.21 6.12
C ASN A 244 14.67 2.24 5.35
N MET A 245 13.35 2.20 5.47
CA MET A 245 12.47 3.20 4.88
C MET A 245 12.49 4.52 5.68
N ASN A 246 11.96 5.59 5.08
CA ASN A 246 11.94 6.91 5.71
C ASN A 246 10.65 7.10 6.52
N TYR A 247 10.75 7.02 7.85
CA TYR A 247 9.61 7.13 8.76
C TYR A 247 9.93 7.89 10.04
N TYR A 248 8.87 8.28 10.75
CA TYR A 248 8.90 8.67 12.16
C TYR A 248 8.47 7.47 13.01
N SER A 249 9.04 7.27 14.19
CA SER A 249 8.73 6.09 15.01
C SER A 249 8.22 6.44 16.40
N PHE A 250 7.20 5.71 16.83
CA PHE A 250 6.82 5.59 18.24
C PHE A 250 7.34 4.24 18.72
N ILE A 251 8.29 4.24 19.64
CA ILE A 251 8.95 3.01 20.12
C ILE A 251 8.51 2.78 21.56
N ASN A 252 8.00 1.58 21.81
CA ASN A 252 7.32 1.25 23.06
C ASN A 252 8.21 1.44 24.31
N THR A 253 9.53 1.20 24.20
CA THR A 253 10.46 1.37 25.32
C THR A 253 11.79 1.97 24.87
N SER A 254 12.49 2.65 25.79
CA SER A 254 13.85 3.16 25.55
C SER A 254 14.86 2.04 25.29
N ILE A 255 14.72 0.89 25.98
CA ILE A 255 15.57 -0.28 25.78
C ILE A 255 15.44 -0.82 24.36
N LEU A 256 14.21 -0.95 23.86
CA LEU A 256 13.97 -1.38 22.48
C LEU A 256 14.57 -0.39 21.48
N PHE A 257 14.45 0.90 21.74
CA PHE A 257 15.05 1.94 20.90
C PHE A 257 16.59 1.82 20.85
N ASP A 258 17.24 1.63 22.00
CA ASP A 258 18.69 1.46 22.09
C ASP A 258 19.16 0.17 21.41
N ASP A 259 18.35 -0.90 21.46
CA ASP A 259 18.63 -2.15 20.74
C ASP A 259 18.52 -1.97 19.22
N LEU A 260 17.43 -1.38 18.74
CA LEU A 260 17.18 -1.13 17.31
C LEU A 260 18.26 -0.22 16.69
N LYS A 261 18.77 0.76 17.45
CA LYS A 261 19.89 1.63 17.02
C LYS A 261 21.17 0.87 16.70
N LYS A 262 21.41 -0.27 17.34
CA LYS A 262 22.61 -1.09 17.08
C LYS A 262 22.50 -1.86 15.77
N ILE A 263 21.27 -2.17 15.36
CA ILE A 263 20.95 -3.04 14.24
C ILE A 263 20.71 -2.23 12.95
N ILE A 264 20.15 -1.03 13.09
CA ILE A 264 19.66 -0.23 11.97
C ILE A 264 20.38 1.10 11.90
N PHE A 265 20.99 1.38 10.74
CA PHE A 265 21.60 2.68 10.44
C PHE A 265 20.51 3.73 10.12
N LEU A 266 19.78 4.22 11.12
CA LEU A 266 18.73 5.23 10.94
C LEU A 266 18.95 6.49 11.80
N ASN A 267 18.61 7.65 11.20
CA ASN A 267 18.28 8.89 11.89
C ASN A 267 16.90 8.76 12.56
N LEU A 268 16.81 8.01 13.67
CA LEU A 268 15.59 7.91 14.45
C LEU A 268 15.37 9.19 15.28
N VAL A 269 14.19 9.79 15.19
CA VAL A 269 13.74 10.86 16.09
C VAL A 269 12.85 10.24 17.16
N ILE A 270 13.21 10.40 18.43
CA ILE A 270 12.38 9.98 19.56
C ILE A 270 11.25 11.00 19.71
N MET A 271 10.00 10.54 19.66
CA MET A 271 8.91 11.22 20.36
C MET A 271 8.50 10.35 21.55
N THR A 272 8.93 10.75 22.74
CA THR A 272 8.51 10.13 23.99
C THR A 272 7.10 10.63 24.29
N ILE A 273 6.12 9.74 24.18
CA ILE A 273 4.78 10.00 24.73
C ILE A 273 4.84 9.48 26.17
N PHE A 274 4.92 10.40 27.13
CA PHE A 274 4.72 10.13 28.56
C PHE A 274 3.24 10.25 28.90
#